data_AF-A0A256BEU6-F1
#
_entry.id   AF-A0A256BEU6-F1
#
_cell.length_a   1.000
_cell.length_b   1.000
_cell.length_c   1.000
_cell.angle_alpha   90.00
_cell.angle_beta   90.00
_cell.angle_gamma   90.00
#
_symmetry.space_group_name_H-M   'P 1'
#
loop_
_entity.id
_entity.type
_entity.pdbx_description
1 polymer ?
#
loop_
_entity_poly.entity_id
_entity_poly.type
_entity_poly.pdbx_seq_one_letter_code
_entity_poly.pdbx_strand_id
1 'polypeptide(L)'
;MAKLLDQLRNKLSNKFVKEFHMTNSAIKRSLLKSLNAYVKHFETPNTREDLLAITSSILTFQQKQRSLTITFNRSEALIQQVVNLFEVESAVNCFVDSETEKLVKEVHQWRRSLEGQILISLNAYVQNFHCNQKMNLPEIILSIIPLVEDIQLHKSESESLIQRVISKFDFQINIDSDSQILLVNQTTSRPNVIQFSPRTFKSADEKDKQIDNEIEVLRKLLQEKRKLNQPQS
;
A
#
# COMPACT_ATOMS: atom_id res chain seq x y z
N MET A 1 -5.35 33.66 37.74
CA MET A 1 -4.74 32.62 36.87
C MET A 1 -5.58 31.35 36.76
N ALA A 2 -6.07 30.74 37.85
CA ALA A 2 -6.79 29.46 37.81
C ALA A 2 -8.00 29.41 36.84
N LYS A 3 -8.83 30.47 36.80
CA LYS A 3 -9.97 30.58 35.86
C LYS A 3 -9.58 30.54 34.37
N LEU A 4 -8.40 31.07 34.05
CA LEU A 4 -7.90 31.16 32.67
C LEU A 4 -7.37 29.81 32.18
N LEU A 5 -6.75 29.04 33.09
CA LEU A 5 -6.32 27.67 32.83
C LEU A 5 -7.52 26.71 32.67
N ASP A 6 -8.58 26.86 33.46
CA ASP A 6 -9.80 26.06 33.29
C ASP A 6 -10.56 26.40 32.00
N GLN A 7 -10.59 27.67 31.59
CA GLN A 7 -11.17 28.05 30.30
C GLN A 7 -10.38 27.50 29.11
N LEU A 8 -9.04 27.51 29.19
CA LEU A 8 -8.18 26.92 28.17
C LEU A 8 -8.32 25.39 28.12
N ARG A 9 -8.37 24.73 29.28
CA ARG A 9 -8.60 23.29 29.40
C ARG A 9 -9.96 22.88 28.83
N ASN A 10 -11.02 23.64 29.10
CA ASN A 10 -12.35 23.35 28.55
C ASN A 10 -12.46 23.66 27.05
N LYS A 11 -11.78 24.71 26.56
CA LYS A 11 -11.68 24.97 25.11
C LYS A 11 -10.88 23.89 24.39
N LEU A 12 -9.77 23.44 24.96
CA LEU A 12 -8.97 22.35 24.41
C LEU A 12 -9.72 21.03 24.48
N SER A 13 -10.36 20.71 25.61
CA SER A 13 -11.19 19.51 25.76
C SER A 13 -12.37 19.51 24.78
N ASN A 14 -13.08 20.63 24.59
CA ASN A 14 -14.14 20.70 23.57
C ASN A 14 -13.62 20.72 22.13
N LYS A 15 -12.38 21.15 21.89
CA LYS A 15 -11.74 21.10 20.58
C LYS A 15 -11.24 19.70 20.23
N PHE A 16 -10.75 18.94 21.22
CA PHE A 16 -10.34 17.54 21.09
C PHE A 16 -11.52 16.56 21.12
N VAL A 17 -12.58 16.83 21.89
CA VAL A 17 -13.83 16.03 21.84
C VAL A 17 -14.60 16.25 20.53
N LYS A 18 -14.30 17.32 19.80
CA LYS A 18 -14.74 17.53 18.41
C LYS A 18 -13.88 16.80 17.36
N GLU A 19 -12.86 16.04 17.76
CA GLU A 19 -12.28 15.00 16.89
C GLU A 19 -13.26 13.83 16.81
N PHE A 20 -14.22 13.96 15.90
CA PHE A 20 -15.09 12.95 15.29
C PHE A 20 -15.13 11.55 15.95
N HIS A 21 -15.76 11.43 17.12
CA HIS A 21 -16.41 10.18 17.49
C HIS A 21 -17.72 10.04 16.70
N MET A 22 -17.63 9.60 15.44
CA MET A 22 -18.81 9.15 14.72
C MET A 22 -19.42 7.95 15.46
N THR A 23 -20.72 7.99 15.70
CA THR A 23 -21.45 6.82 16.21
C THR A 23 -21.39 5.70 15.17
N ASN A 24 -21.48 4.44 15.60
CA ASN A 24 -21.44 3.29 14.69
C ASN A 24 -22.50 3.41 13.56
N SER A 25 -23.67 3.99 13.87
CA SER A 25 -24.70 4.27 12.86
C SER A 25 -24.27 5.34 11.84
N ALA A 26 -23.54 6.38 12.24
CA ALA A 26 -23.08 7.42 11.33
C ALA A 26 -21.97 6.90 10.40
N ILE A 27 -21.04 6.11 10.93
CA ILE A 27 -19.99 5.44 10.15
C ILE A 27 -20.63 4.52 9.11
N LYS A 28 -21.58 3.66 9.54
CA LYS A 28 -22.28 2.74 8.66
C LYS A 28 -22.97 3.45 7.50
N ARG A 29 -23.69 4.53 7.76
CA ARG A 29 -24.37 5.33 6.72
C ARG A 29 -23.36 6.01 5.79
N SER A 30 -22.29 6.58 6.34
CA SER A 30 -21.22 7.20 5.56
C SER A 30 -20.59 6.18 4.60
N LEU A 31 -20.23 5.00 5.12
CA LEU A 31 -19.62 3.94 4.32
C LEU A 31 -20.57 3.38 3.25
N LEU A 32 -21.85 3.20 3.58
CA LEU A 32 -22.88 2.81 2.60
C LEU A 32 -23.06 3.86 1.50
N LYS A 33 -23.02 5.15 1.86
CA LYS A 33 -23.09 6.25 0.88
C LYS A 33 -21.87 6.24 -0.05
N SER A 34 -20.67 6.05 0.51
CA SER A 34 -19.44 5.94 -0.27
C SER A 34 -19.44 4.70 -1.18
N LEU A 35 -19.94 3.55 -0.71
CA LEU A 35 -20.08 2.35 -1.53
C LEU A 35 -21.01 2.58 -2.72
N ASN A 36 -22.19 3.16 -2.48
CA ASN A 36 -23.14 3.55 -3.53
C ASN A 36 -22.50 4.49 -4.55
N ALA A 37 -21.80 5.52 -4.09
CA ALA A 37 -21.10 6.45 -4.96
C ALA A 37 -20.00 5.74 -5.78
N TYR A 38 -19.23 4.86 -5.15
CA TYR A 38 -18.15 4.12 -5.82
C TYR A 38 -18.68 3.24 -6.96
N VAL A 39 -19.70 2.44 -6.66
CA VAL A 39 -20.35 1.55 -7.63
C VAL A 39 -20.96 2.34 -8.79
N LYS A 40 -21.56 3.49 -8.50
CA LYS A 40 -22.11 4.37 -9.53
C LYS A 40 -21.04 4.91 -10.49
N HIS A 41 -19.83 5.18 -10.01
CA HIS A 41 -18.82 5.90 -10.77
C HIS A 41 -17.76 5.02 -11.45
N PHE A 42 -17.41 3.87 -10.88
CA PHE A 42 -16.21 3.14 -11.30
C PHE A 42 -16.43 1.68 -11.66
N GLU A 43 -17.26 0.97 -10.92
CA GLU A 43 -17.33 -0.49 -11.02
C GLU A 43 -18.79 -0.95 -10.89
N THR A 44 -19.23 -1.85 -11.76
CA THR A 44 -20.48 -2.60 -11.55
C THR A 44 -20.11 -3.94 -10.91
N PRO A 45 -20.26 -4.09 -9.58
CA PRO A 45 -19.84 -5.30 -8.88
C PRO A 45 -20.71 -6.47 -9.33
N ASN A 46 -20.08 -7.60 -9.67
CA ASN A 46 -20.79 -8.79 -10.15
C ASN A 46 -21.03 -9.79 -9.01
N THR A 47 -20.32 -9.64 -7.90
CA THR A 47 -20.36 -10.55 -6.76
C THR A 47 -20.42 -9.79 -5.44
N ARG A 48 -20.86 -10.48 -4.39
CA ARG A 48 -20.82 -9.96 -3.02
C ARG A 48 -19.38 -9.71 -2.57
N GLU A 49 -18.45 -10.53 -3.03
CA GLU A 49 -17.01 -10.42 -2.77
C GLU A 49 -16.44 -9.11 -3.33
N ASP A 50 -16.90 -8.67 -4.52
CA ASP A 50 -16.52 -7.36 -5.08
C ASP A 50 -17.01 -6.22 -4.18
N LEU A 51 -18.26 -6.29 -3.70
CA LEU A 51 -18.81 -5.30 -2.76
C LEU A 51 -18.02 -5.25 -1.45
N LEU A 52 -17.67 -6.41 -0.90
CA LEU A 52 -16.84 -6.51 0.31
C LEU A 52 -15.46 -5.90 0.08
N ALA A 53 -14.83 -6.18 -1.07
CA ALA A 53 -13.53 -5.63 -1.42
C ALA A 53 -13.56 -4.10 -1.60
N ILE A 54 -14.56 -3.56 -2.29
CA ILE A 54 -14.72 -2.11 -2.48
C ILE A 54 -14.97 -1.42 -1.14
N THR A 55 -15.90 -1.95 -0.34
CA THR A 55 -16.23 -1.41 0.99
C THR A 55 -15.01 -1.43 1.91
N SER A 56 -14.25 -2.53 1.89
CA SER A 56 -12.99 -2.66 2.60
C SER A 56 -11.99 -1.58 2.17
N SER A 57 -11.79 -1.39 0.86
CA SER A 57 -10.87 -0.37 0.34
C SER A 57 -11.26 1.06 0.76
N ILE A 58 -12.55 1.38 0.77
CA ILE A 58 -13.00 2.69 1.27
C ILE A 58 -12.63 2.85 2.75
N LEU A 59 -12.90 1.84 3.56
CA LEU A 59 -12.63 1.89 4.99
C LEU A 59 -11.14 1.95 5.31
N THR A 60 -10.32 1.11 4.67
CA THR A 60 -8.86 1.10 4.78
C THR A 60 -8.29 2.49 4.44
N PHE A 61 -8.77 3.08 3.34
CA PHE A 61 -8.33 4.40 2.90
C PHE A 61 -8.70 5.51 3.90
N GLN A 62 -9.91 5.49 4.45
CA GLN A 62 -10.34 6.42 5.49
C GLN A 62 -9.48 6.30 6.77
N GLN A 63 -9.13 5.07 7.16
CA GLN A 63 -8.23 4.82 8.30
C GLN A 63 -6.81 5.33 8.03
N LYS A 64 -6.28 5.11 6.81
CA LYS A 64 -4.98 5.63 6.38
C LYS A 64 -4.92 7.16 6.45
N GLN A 65 -5.99 7.85 6.04
CA GLN A 65 -6.10 9.30 6.17
C GLN A 65 -6.27 9.81 7.61
N ARG A 66 -6.33 8.90 8.60
CA ARG A 66 -6.64 9.20 10.01
C ARG A 66 -8.00 9.89 10.20
N SER A 67 -8.89 9.73 9.23
CA SER A 67 -10.26 10.24 9.31
C SER A 67 -11.15 9.36 10.21
N LEU A 68 -10.69 8.14 10.51
CA LEU A 68 -11.45 7.13 11.24
C LEU A 68 -10.50 6.15 11.95
N THR A 69 -10.81 5.82 13.21
CA THR A 69 -10.07 4.82 14.00
C THR A 69 -11.04 3.71 14.42
N ILE A 70 -10.95 2.55 13.77
CA ILE A 70 -11.73 1.35 14.09
C ILE A 70 -10.77 0.18 14.22
N THR A 71 -10.97 -0.68 15.21
CA THR A 71 -10.17 -1.91 15.35
C THR A 71 -10.51 -2.91 14.24
N PHE A 72 -9.52 -3.69 13.80
CA PHE A 72 -9.65 -4.64 12.69
C PHE A 72 -10.87 -5.58 12.81
N ASN A 73 -11.11 -6.15 13.98
CA ASN A 73 -12.26 -7.05 14.20
C ASN A 73 -13.61 -6.34 14.05
N ARG A 74 -13.68 -5.04 14.39
CA ARG A 74 -14.91 -4.25 14.23
C ARG A 74 -15.10 -3.79 12.79
N SER A 75 -14.03 -3.53 12.05
CA SER A 75 -14.15 -3.17 10.63
C SER A 75 -14.71 -4.32 9.79
N GLU A 76 -14.30 -5.57 10.01
CA GLU A 76 -14.87 -6.74 9.30
C GLU A 76 -16.39 -6.86 9.48
N ALA A 77 -16.85 -6.79 10.74
CA ALA A 77 -18.29 -6.84 11.03
C ALA A 77 -19.06 -5.64 10.44
N LEU A 78 -18.44 -4.45 10.43
CA LEU A 78 -19.03 -3.25 9.83
C LEU A 78 -19.14 -3.38 8.31
N ILE A 79 -18.08 -3.85 7.64
CA ILE A 79 -18.03 -4.09 6.19
C ILE A 79 -19.18 -5.03 5.79
N GLN A 80 -19.32 -6.17 6.47
CA GLN A 80 -20.40 -7.12 6.21
C GLN A 80 -21.78 -6.49 6.39
N GLN A 81 -21.97 -5.70 7.45
CA GLN A 81 -23.25 -5.04 7.69
C GLN A 81 -23.57 -3.97 6.64
N VAL A 82 -22.58 -3.29 6.08
CA VAL A 82 -22.77 -2.28 5.02
C VAL A 82 -23.13 -2.96 3.70
N VAL A 83 -22.44 -4.03 3.34
CA VAL A 83 -22.76 -4.81 2.12
C VAL A 83 -24.16 -5.41 2.21
N ASN A 84 -24.55 -5.97 3.36
CA ASN A 84 -25.91 -6.45 3.57
C ASN A 84 -26.97 -5.35 3.39
N LEU A 85 -26.70 -4.12 3.86
CA LEU A 85 -27.64 -3.01 3.62
C LEU A 85 -27.68 -2.60 2.15
N PHE A 86 -26.54 -2.60 1.47
CA PHE A 86 -26.47 -2.26 0.05
C PHE A 86 -27.32 -3.20 -0.81
N GLU A 87 -27.28 -4.51 -0.53
CA GLU A 87 -28.11 -5.51 -1.22
C GLU A 87 -29.62 -5.28 -1.01
N VAL A 88 -30.02 -4.77 0.17
CA VAL A 88 -31.43 -4.53 0.53
C VAL A 88 -31.94 -3.18 0.01
N GLU A 89 -31.10 -2.14 -0.01
CA GLU A 89 -31.50 -0.76 -0.31
C GLU A 89 -31.38 -0.37 -1.80
N SER A 90 -31.12 -1.35 -2.69
CA SER A 90 -31.00 -1.25 -4.16
C SER A 90 -31.05 0.18 -4.73
N ALA A 91 -29.87 0.82 -4.80
CA ALA A 91 -29.54 2.07 -5.51
C ALA A 91 -30.70 3.06 -5.77
N VAL A 92 -31.46 3.43 -4.73
CA VAL A 92 -32.38 4.58 -4.83
C VAL A 92 -31.52 5.82 -4.98
N ASN A 93 -31.69 6.56 -6.10
CA ASN A 93 -31.04 7.83 -6.46
C ASN A 93 -30.36 8.55 -5.27
N CYS A 94 -29.16 8.10 -4.92
CA CYS A 94 -28.48 8.62 -3.74
C CYS A 94 -27.81 9.91 -4.17
N PHE A 95 -28.22 11.03 -3.58
CA PHE A 95 -27.53 12.29 -3.74
C PHE A 95 -26.11 12.16 -3.15
N VAL A 96 -25.12 12.08 -4.02
CA VAL A 96 -23.69 12.03 -3.65
C VAL A 96 -23.23 13.47 -3.43
N ASP A 97 -22.77 13.78 -2.21
CA ASP A 97 -22.18 15.09 -1.94
C ASP A 97 -20.73 15.16 -2.45
N SER A 98 -20.20 16.36 -2.60
CA SER A 98 -18.86 16.61 -3.16
C SER A 98 -17.74 15.93 -2.38
N GLU A 99 -17.88 15.81 -1.05
CA GLU A 99 -16.87 15.17 -0.20
C GLU A 99 -16.87 13.66 -0.43
N THR A 100 -18.05 13.04 -0.52
CA THR A 100 -18.20 11.63 -0.87
C THR A 100 -17.65 11.35 -2.26
N GLU A 101 -17.94 12.22 -3.23
CA GLU A 101 -17.44 12.07 -4.60
C GLU A 101 -15.91 12.18 -4.67
N LYS A 102 -15.33 13.15 -3.95
CA LYS A 102 -13.89 13.30 -3.82
C LYS A 102 -13.25 12.06 -3.17
N LEU A 103 -13.82 11.58 -2.07
CA LEU A 103 -13.34 10.38 -1.38
C LEU A 103 -13.30 9.18 -2.32
N VAL A 104 -14.40 8.87 -3.04
CA VAL A 104 -14.42 7.69 -3.90
C VAL A 104 -13.45 7.77 -5.08
N LYS A 105 -13.20 8.98 -5.61
CA LYS A 105 -12.16 9.22 -6.62
C LYS A 105 -10.77 8.93 -6.06
N GLU A 106 -10.47 9.42 -4.86
CA GLU A 106 -9.18 9.17 -4.20
C GLU A 106 -9.00 7.69 -3.87
N VAL A 107 -10.04 7.01 -3.36
CA VAL A 107 -10.03 5.56 -3.13
C VAL A 107 -9.75 4.79 -4.42
N HIS A 108 -10.40 5.16 -5.53
CA HIS A 108 -10.19 4.50 -6.81
C HIS A 108 -8.76 4.70 -7.32
N GLN A 109 -8.24 5.93 -7.27
CA GLN A 109 -6.86 6.23 -7.65
C GLN A 109 -5.85 5.46 -6.79
N TRP A 110 -6.07 5.41 -5.48
CA TRP A 110 -5.23 4.67 -4.55
C TRP A 110 -5.22 3.16 -4.87
N ARG A 111 -6.39 2.53 -5.06
CA ARG A 111 -6.48 1.11 -5.46
C ARG A 111 -5.70 0.82 -6.74
N ARG A 112 -5.81 1.70 -7.75
CA ARG A 112 -5.08 1.57 -9.03
C ARG A 112 -3.58 1.78 -8.88
N SER A 113 -3.16 2.71 -8.03
CA SER A 113 -1.74 2.95 -7.73
C SER A 113 -1.13 1.75 -7.02
N LEU A 114 -1.80 1.21 -5.99
CA LEU A 114 -1.36 0.03 -5.26
C LEU A 114 -1.21 -1.18 -6.19
N GLU A 115 -2.22 -1.43 -7.03
CA GLU A 115 -2.18 -2.46 -8.05
C GLU A 115 -0.98 -2.30 -9.01
N GLY A 116 -0.74 -1.09 -9.51
CA GLY A 116 0.38 -0.80 -10.41
C GLY A 116 1.74 -1.01 -9.75
N GLN A 117 1.91 -0.58 -8.50
CA GLN A 117 3.15 -0.77 -7.74
C GLN A 117 3.43 -2.26 -7.50
N ILE A 118 2.40 -3.04 -7.14
CA ILE A 118 2.55 -4.49 -6.98
C ILE A 118 2.96 -5.14 -8.30
N LEU A 119 2.34 -4.76 -9.42
CA LEU A 119 2.71 -5.28 -10.74
C LEU A 119 4.17 -4.98 -11.09
N ILE A 120 4.66 -3.76 -10.81
CA ILE A 120 6.05 -3.37 -11.03
C ILE A 120 6.99 -4.23 -10.17
N SER A 121 6.70 -4.37 -8.88
CA SER A 121 7.50 -5.18 -7.95
C SER A 121 7.50 -6.66 -8.32
N LEU A 122 6.35 -7.19 -8.73
CA LEU A 122 6.21 -8.58 -9.18
C LEU A 122 7.01 -8.82 -10.45
N ASN A 123 6.92 -7.92 -11.44
CA ASN A 123 7.75 -7.98 -12.65
C ASN A 123 9.25 -7.95 -12.32
N ALA A 124 9.67 -7.03 -11.46
CA ALA A 124 11.07 -6.95 -11.03
C ALA A 124 11.52 -8.23 -10.31
N TYR A 125 10.68 -8.81 -9.45
CA TYR A 125 10.97 -10.08 -8.78
C TYR A 125 11.19 -11.19 -9.81
N VAL A 126 10.25 -11.37 -10.74
CA VAL A 126 10.33 -12.40 -11.78
C VAL A 126 11.58 -12.27 -12.65
N GLN A 127 11.90 -11.05 -13.09
CA GLN A 127 13.06 -10.80 -13.95
C GLN A 127 14.39 -11.07 -13.24
N ASN A 128 14.49 -10.78 -11.94
CA ASN A 128 15.74 -10.99 -11.20
C ASN A 128 15.97 -12.44 -10.76
N PHE A 129 14.91 -13.24 -10.64
CA PHE A 129 15.00 -14.59 -10.08
C PHE A 129 14.77 -15.72 -11.10
N HIS A 130 14.68 -15.41 -12.42
CA HIS A 130 14.55 -16.34 -13.55
C HIS A 130 13.84 -17.65 -13.16
N CYS A 131 12.59 -17.58 -12.71
CA CYS A 131 12.01 -18.73 -12.05
C CYS A 131 11.61 -19.80 -13.07
N ASN A 132 12.45 -20.83 -13.19
CA ASN A 132 12.17 -22.09 -13.88
C ASN A 132 11.17 -22.98 -13.09
N GLN A 133 10.42 -22.42 -12.14
CA GLN A 133 9.52 -23.13 -11.23
C GLN A 133 8.12 -22.50 -11.22
N LYS A 134 7.12 -23.34 -10.93
CA LYS A 134 5.72 -22.94 -10.75
C LYS A 134 5.62 -21.96 -9.57
N MET A 135 5.54 -20.67 -9.87
CA MET A 135 5.41 -19.61 -8.85
C MET A 135 4.03 -19.65 -8.19
N ASN A 136 3.99 -19.48 -6.86
CA ASN A 136 2.76 -19.20 -6.13
C ASN A 136 2.49 -17.68 -6.14
N LEU A 137 1.94 -17.17 -7.26
CA LEU A 137 1.69 -15.73 -7.44
C LEU A 137 0.90 -15.09 -6.29
N PRO A 138 -0.20 -15.69 -5.76
CA PRO A 138 -0.90 -15.14 -4.59
C PRO A 138 0.01 -14.86 -3.39
N GLU A 139 0.89 -15.80 -3.05
CA GLU A 139 1.77 -15.70 -1.88
C GLU A 139 2.87 -14.65 -2.09
N ILE A 140 3.42 -14.58 -3.30
CA ILE A 140 4.39 -13.55 -3.66
C ILE A 140 3.73 -12.16 -3.59
N ILE A 141 2.53 -12.00 -4.15
CA ILE A 141 1.79 -10.74 -4.11
C ILE A 141 1.53 -10.31 -2.66
N LEU A 142 1.07 -11.22 -1.79
CA LEU A 142 0.87 -10.95 -0.37
C LEU A 142 2.14 -10.45 0.31
N SER A 143 3.30 -11.00 -0.07
CA SER A 143 4.60 -10.60 0.46
C SER A 143 5.07 -9.23 -0.06
N ILE A 144 4.61 -8.81 -1.24
CA ILE A 144 4.94 -7.52 -1.86
C ILE A 144 4.13 -6.38 -1.25
N ILE A 145 2.87 -6.60 -0.87
CA ILE A 145 1.97 -5.55 -0.33
C ILE A 145 2.65 -4.68 0.75
N PRO A 146 3.23 -5.24 1.84
CA PRO A 146 3.86 -4.43 2.87
C PRO A 146 5.15 -3.72 2.42
N LEU A 147 5.73 -4.10 1.27
CA LEU A 147 6.90 -3.43 0.70
C LEU A 147 6.54 -2.20 -0.13
N VAL A 148 5.36 -2.22 -0.77
CA VAL A 148 4.88 -1.10 -1.59
C VAL A 148 4.09 -0.08 -0.77
N GLU A 149 3.40 -0.53 0.27
CA GLU A 149 2.64 0.35 1.14
C GLU A 149 2.51 -0.26 2.55
N ASP A 150 2.83 0.54 3.58
CA ASP A 150 2.67 0.18 4.98
C ASP A 150 1.18 0.29 5.39
N ILE A 151 0.40 -0.71 4.99
CA ILE A 151 -1.04 -0.79 5.25
C ILE A 151 -1.43 -2.21 5.64
N GLN A 152 -2.46 -2.31 6.48
CA GLN A 152 -3.12 -3.57 6.78
C GLN A 152 -4.39 -3.69 5.95
N LEU A 153 -4.34 -4.49 4.87
CA LEU A 153 -5.51 -4.76 4.04
C LEU A 153 -6.44 -5.76 4.71
N HIS A 154 -7.74 -5.58 4.47
CA HIS A 154 -8.75 -6.57 4.83
C HIS A 154 -8.68 -7.81 3.93
N LYS A 155 -9.27 -8.93 4.37
CA LYS A 155 -9.19 -10.20 3.63
C LYS A 155 -9.76 -10.07 2.22
N SER A 156 -11.01 -9.62 2.09
CA SER A 156 -11.67 -9.46 0.78
C SER A 156 -10.98 -8.44 -0.12
N GLU A 157 -10.40 -7.39 0.47
CA GLU A 157 -9.61 -6.41 -0.27
C GLU A 157 -8.34 -7.04 -0.85
N SER A 158 -7.61 -7.81 -0.03
CA SER A 158 -6.38 -8.50 -0.42
C SER A 158 -6.65 -9.53 -1.52
N GLU A 159 -7.69 -10.36 -1.35
CA GLU A 159 -8.08 -11.38 -2.33
C GLU A 159 -8.46 -10.73 -3.67
N SER A 160 -9.27 -9.67 -3.64
CA SER A 160 -9.64 -8.94 -4.85
C SER A 160 -8.43 -8.28 -5.53
N LEU A 161 -7.51 -7.71 -4.75
CA LEU A 161 -6.26 -7.14 -5.28
C LEU A 161 -5.38 -8.19 -5.93
N ILE A 162 -5.20 -9.35 -5.30
CA ILE A 162 -4.46 -10.48 -5.86
C ILE A 162 -5.06 -10.91 -7.19
N GLN A 163 -6.38 -11.12 -7.26
CA GLN A 163 -7.03 -11.52 -8.50
C GLN A 163 -6.85 -10.48 -9.61
N ARG A 164 -6.99 -9.19 -9.30
CA ARG A 164 -6.74 -8.12 -10.28
C ARG A 164 -5.30 -8.11 -10.78
N VAL A 165 -4.32 -8.18 -9.87
CA VAL A 165 -2.90 -8.23 -10.23
C VAL A 165 -2.59 -9.45 -11.11
N ILE A 166 -3.04 -10.64 -10.70
CA ILE A 166 -2.84 -11.87 -11.48
C ILE A 166 -3.46 -11.75 -12.88
N SER A 167 -4.67 -11.20 -12.99
CA SER A 167 -5.35 -11.04 -14.28
C SER A 167 -4.63 -10.11 -15.27
N LYS A 168 -3.77 -9.20 -14.77
CA LYS A 168 -2.97 -8.26 -15.57
C LYS A 168 -1.51 -8.64 -15.69
N PHE A 169 -1.07 -9.63 -14.94
CA PHE A 169 0.30 -10.08 -14.95
C PHE A 169 0.51 -10.95 -16.19
N ASP A 170 1.12 -10.37 -17.22
CA ASP A 170 1.55 -11.10 -18.41
C ASP A 170 3.00 -11.55 -18.24
N PHE A 171 3.20 -12.86 -18.20
CA PHE A 171 4.51 -13.47 -18.02
C PHE A 171 5.18 -13.64 -19.39
N GLN A 172 5.71 -12.55 -19.93
CA GLN A 172 6.59 -12.62 -21.10
C GLN A 172 8.00 -12.96 -20.62
N ILE A 173 8.34 -14.25 -20.57
CA ILE A 173 9.75 -14.62 -20.54
C ILE A 173 10.28 -14.33 -21.94
N ASN A 174 11.15 -13.33 -22.04
CA ASN A 174 11.99 -13.17 -23.22
C ASN A 174 13.05 -14.28 -23.18
N ILE A 175 12.68 -15.50 -23.58
CA ILE A 175 13.65 -16.58 -23.81
C ILE A 175 14.30 -16.30 -25.16
N ASP A 176 15.11 -15.24 -25.23
CA ASP A 176 16.16 -15.18 -26.26
C ASP A 176 17.28 -16.10 -25.79
N SER A 177 17.10 -17.38 -26.10
CA SER A 177 18.24 -18.26 -26.32
C SER A 177 19.00 -17.69 -27.52
N ASP A 178 20.22 -17.21 -27.27
CA ASP A 178 21.23 -16.85 -28.27
C ASP A 178 21.09 -15.53 -29.05
N SER A 179 20.96 -14.37 -28.38
CA SER A 179 21.27 -13.08 -29.04
C SER A 179 21.93 -12.05 -28.12
N GLN A 180 23.26 -12.12 -28.12
CA GLN A 180 24.23 -11.01 -28.21
C GLN A 180 23.91 -9.67 -27.53
N ILE A 181 24.80 -9.33 -26.61
CA ILE A 181 25.26 -7.97 -26.30
C ILE A 181 25.30 -7.11 -27.58
N LEU A 182 24.42 -6.12 -27.71
CA LEU A 182 24.76 -4.89 -28.45
C LEU A 182 23.95 -3.68 -27.97
N LEU A 183 24.73 -2.66 -27.62
CA LEU A 183 24.36 -1.31 -27.21
C LEU A 183 23.74 -0.50 -28.38
N VAL A 184 22.88 0.47 -28.01
CA VAL A 184 22.86 1.87 -28.49
C VAL A 184 22.11 2.21 -29.81
N ASN A 185 21.00 2.94 -29.67
CA ASN A 185 20.77 4.32 -30.19
C ASN A 185 19.27 4.62 -30.38
N GLN A 186 18.76 5.70 -29.75
CA GLN A 186 18.22 6.86 -30.48
C GLN A 186 17.72 7.97 -29.54
N THR A 187 18.55 9.04 -29.50
CA THR A 187 18.22 10.48 -29.60
C THR A 187 17.17 11.09 -28.67
N THR A 188 17.56 11.79 -27.60
CA THR A 188 17.87 13.24 -27.58
C THR A 188 16.83 14.14 -28.28
N SER A 189 15.92 14.69 -27.49
CA SER A 189 15.63 16.12 -27.55
C SER A 189 15.64 16.66 -26.10
N ARG A 190 16.68 17.42 -25.78
CA ARG A 190 16.91 18.19 -24.55
C ARG A 190 17.20 19.64 -25.03
N PRO A 191 17.03 20.70 -24.21
CA PRO A 191 17.46 20.70 -22.82
C PRO A 191 16.58 21.49 -21.83
N ASN A 192 16.56 21.04 -20.57
CA ASN A 192 17.02 21.94 -19.52
C ASN A 192 17.81 21.19 -18.45
N VAL A 193 18.83 21.87 -17.98
CA VAL A 193 20.06 21.35 -17.37
C VAL A 193 19.86 21.02 -15.89
N ILE A 194 20.06 19.75 -15.51
CA ILE A 194 20.73 19.41 -14.24
C ILE A 194 21.71 18.26 -14.54
N GLN A 195 22.98 18.60 -14.43
CA GLN A 195 24.14 17.77 -14.66
C GLN A 195 24.34 16.86 -13.43
N PHE A 196 23.81 15.64 -13.47
CA PHE A 196 24.24 14.60 -12.54
C PHE A 196 25.42 13.86 -13.15
N SER A 197 26.59 13.98 -12.52
CA SER A 197 27.77 13.19 -12.86
C SER A 197 27.43 11.69 -12.83
N PRO A 198 27.94 10.87 -13.76
CA PRO A 198 27.71 9.44 -13.72
C PRO A 198 28.42 8.87 -12.49
N ARG A 199 27.66 8.27 -11.56
CA ARG A 199 28.25 7.35 -10.59
C ARG A 199 28.79 6.16 -11.38
N THR A 200 30.09 5.91 -11.27
CA THR A 200 30.71 4.67 -11.72
C THR A 200 30.04 3.51 -11.00
N PHE A 201 29.32 2.67 -11.75
CA PHE A 201 28.78 1.43 -11.23
C PHE A 201 29.94 0.44 -11.08
N LYS A 202 30.32 0.15 -9.83
CA LYS A 202 31.26 -0.92 -9.51
C LYS A 202 30.70 -2.28 -9.95
N SER A 203 31.54 -3.10 -10.58
CA SER A 203 31.16 -4.42 -11.08
C SER A 203 30.80 -5.37 -9.92
N ALA A 204 30.10 -6.47 -10.22
CA ALA A 204 29.72 -7.47 -9.21
C ALA A 204 30.92 -7.98 -8.40
N ASP A 205 32.08 -8.18 -9.03
CA ASP A 205 33.33 -8.57 -8.37
C ASP A 205 33.87 -7.52 -7.36
N GLU A 206 33.57 -6.24 -7.56
CA GLU A 206 33.94 -5.18 -6.59
C GLU A 206 32.97 -5.12 -5.40
N LYS A 207 31.71 -5.53 -5.58
CA LYS A 207 30.72 -5.57 -4.50
C LYS A 207 31.02 -6.71 -3.53
N ASP A 208 31.42 -7.87 -4.04
CA ASP A 208 31.77 -9.02 -3.19
C ASP A 208 33.02 -8.73 -2.35
N LYS A 209 34.04 -8.09 -2.94
CA LYS A 209 35.22 -7.62 -2.20
C LYS A 209 34.91 -6.55 -1.17
N GLN A 210 33.88 -5.74 -1.40
CA GLN A 210 33.46 -4.71 -0.44
C GLN A 210 32.74 -5.34 0.76
N ILE A 211 31.90 -6.35 0.53
CA ILE A 211 31.23 -7.10 1.61
C ILE A 211 32.25 -7.85 2.47
N ASP A 212 33.24 -8.50 1.85
CA ASP A 212 34.30 -9.20 2.59
C ASP A 212 35.13 -8.25 3.48
N ASN A 213 35.44 -7.06 2.99
CA ASN A 213 36.12 -6.03 3.78
C ASN A 213 35.27 -5.52 4.95
N GLU A 214 33.97 -5.30 4.75
CA GLU A 214 33.06 -4.85 5.81
C GLU A 214 32.88 -5.92 6.90
N ILE A 215 32.82 -7.21 6.51
CA ILE A 215 32.78 -8.33 7.47
C ILE A 215 34.07 -8.40 8.29
N GLU A 216 35.24 -8.17 7.69
CA GLU A 216 36.51 -8.21 8.39
C GLU A 216 36.67 -7.05 9.38
N VAL A 217 36.18 -5.85 9.03
CA VAL A 217 36.14 -4.70 9.96
C VAL A 217 35.23 -5.00 11.16
N LEU A 218 34.05 -5.58 10.92
CA LEU A 218 33.12 -5.95 11.99
C LEU A 218 33.70 -7.03 12.92
N ARG A 219 34.44 -8.01 12.38
CA ARG A 219 35.13 -9.02 13.19
C ARG A 219 36.19 -8.41 14.11
N LYS A 220 36.99 -7.45 13.62
CA LYS A 220 37.98 -6.75 14.44
C LYS A 220 37.34 -5.94 15.57
N LEU A 221 36.27 -5.20 15.28
CA LEU A 221 35.53 -4.43 16.29
C LEU A 221 34.91 -5.32 17.37
N LEU A 222 34.41 -6.50 17.00
CA LEU A 222 33.88 -7.49 17.94
C LEU A 222 34.97 -8.09 18.85
N GLN A 223 36.17 -8.34 18.31
CA GLN A 223 37.30 -8.80 19.11
C GLN A 223 37.80 -7.72 20.09
N GLU A 224 37.82 -6.46 19.65
CA GLU A 224 38.23 -5.33 20.49
C GLU A 224 37.25 -5.11 21.65
N LYS A 225 35.94 -5.17 21.39
CA LYS A 225 34.92 -5.13 22.46
C LYS A 225 35.04 -6.28 23.46
N ARG A 226 35.44 -7.48 23.02
CA ARG A 226 35.66 -8.61 23.93
C ARG A 226 36.89 -8.39 24.83
N LYS A 227 37.92 -7.70 24.35
CA LYS A 227 39.09 -7.32 25.18
C LYS A 227 38.75 -6.25 26.20
N LEU A 228 37.86 -5.31 25.86
CA LEU A 228 37.43 -4.25 26.78
C LEU A 228 36.54 -4.76 27.93
N ASN A 229 35.86 -5.89 27.75
CA ASN A 229 34.94 -6.48 28.72
C ASN A 229 35.57 -7.60 29.58
N GLN A 230 36.89 -7.82 29.51
CA GLN A 230 37.56 -8.67 30.48
C GLN A 230 37.87 -7.84 31.74
N PRO A 231 37.39 -8.25 32.93
CA PRO A 231 37.72 -7.56 34.16
C PRO A 231 39.23 -7.63 34.38
N GLN A 232 39.87 -6.47 34.52
CA GLN A 232 41.27 -6.39 34.94
C GLN A 232 41.36 -6.99 36.35
N SER A 233 42.04 -8.13 36.46
CA SER A 233 42.48 -8.70 37.74
C SER A 233 43.71 -7.98 38.25
#